data_AF-A0A6P0YDX9-F1
#
_entry.id   AF-A0A6P0YDX9-F1
#
_cell.length_a   1.000
_cell.length_b   1.000
_cell.length_c   1.000
_cell.angle_alpha   90.00
_cell.angle_beta   90.00
_cell.angle_gamma   90.00
#
_symmetry.space_group_name_H-M   'P 1'
#
loop_
_entity.id
_entity.type
_entity.pdbx_description
1 polymer ?
#
loop_
_entity_poly.entity_id
_entity_poly.type
_entity_poly.pdbx_seq_one_letter_code
_entity_poly.pdbx_strand_id
1 'polypeptide(L)' 'MLIFRELKPQKNLSPGRVAQSMFGLLVKIGTPAKTAKPRGKSTGWKTGKVRSKRTRYPVVKKRKSPTKKTKNLKT' A
#
# COMPACT_ATOMS: atom_id res chain seq x y z
N MET A 1 42.37 -26.56 -21.82
CA MET A 1 42.91 -25.19 -21.90
C MET A 1 41.96 -24.37 -22.77
N LEU A 2 41.15 -23.48 -22.16
CA LEU A 2 40.20 -22.64 -22.90
C LEU A 2 40.95 -21.42 -23.47
N ILE A 3 40.90 -21.25 -24.79
CA ILE A 3 41.57 -20.16 -25.50
C ILE A 3 40.76 -18.88 -25.27
N PHE A 4 41.29 -17.96 -24.47
CA PHE A 4 40.73 -16.62 -24.34
C PHE A 4 41.04 -15.84 -25.62
N ARG A 5 40.02 -15.53 -26.42
CA ARG A 5 40.14 -14.64 -27.58
C ARG A 5 39.95 -13.20 -27.12
N GLU A 6 40.90 -12.33 -27.43
CA GLU A 6 40.74 -10.88 -27.25
C GLU A 6 39.68 -10.35 -28.23
N LEU A 7 38.58 -9.83 -27.67
CA LEU A 7 37.54 -9.17 -28.44
C LEU A 7 37.94 -7.71 -28.66
N LYS A 8 38.09 -7.31 -29.92
CA LYS A 8 38.37 -5.92 -30.29
C LYS A 8 37.17 -5.03 -29.91
N PRO A 9 37.40 -3.82 -29.37
CA PRO A 9 36.32 -2.90 -29.03
C PRO A 9 35.54 -2.52 -30.29
N GLN A 10 34.23 -2.70 -30.25
CA GLN A 10 33.35 -2.36 -31.37
C GLN A 10 33.15 -0.83 -31.43
N LYS A 11 33.41 -0.23 -32.60
CA LYS A 11 33.19 1.21 -32.83
C LYS A 11 31.70 1.57 -32.87
N ASN A 12 30.88 0.71 -33.48
CA ASN A 12 29.43 0.86 -33.54
C ASN A 12 28.79 -0.17 -32.60
N LEU A 13 28.17 0.31 -31.53
CA LEU A 13 27.56 -0.55 -30.51
C LEU A 13 26.17 -1.01 -30.96
N SER A 14 25.85 -2.28 -30.72
CA SER A 14 24.48 -2.78 -30.87
C SER A 14 23.58 -2.21 -29.76
N PRO A 15 22.26 -2.08 -29.98
CA PRO A 15 21.33 -1.61 -28.95
C PRO A 15 21.44 -2.40 -27.64
N GLY A 16 21.64 -3.72 -27.72
CA GLY A 16 21.83 -4.57 -26.54
C GLY A 16 23.10 -4.23 -25.76
N ARG A 17 24.20 -3.88 -26.46
CA ARG A 17 25.45 -3.50 -25.81
C ARG A 17 25.37 -2.11 -25.18
N VAL A 18 24.64 -1.18 -25.79
CA VAL A 18 24.32 0.12 -25.20
C VAL A 18 23.53 -0.07 -23.91
N ALA A 19 22.44 -0.86 -23.93
CA ALA A 19 21.61 -1.12 -22.75
C ALA A 19 22.40 -1.70 -21.57
N GLN A 20 23.32 -2.63 -21.82
CA GLN A 20 24.21 -3.19 -20.78
C GLN A 20 25.09 -2.12 -20.10
N SER A 21 25.52 -1.09 -20.84
CA SER A 21 26.39 -0.02 -20.31
C SER A 21 25.62 1.08 -19.55
N MET A 22 24.31 1.23 -19.81
CA MET A 22 23.51 2.34 -19.29
C MET A 22 23.50 2.43 -17.76
N PHE A 23 23.46 1.29 -17.06
CA PHE A 23 23.43 1.30 -15.59
C PHE A 23 24.68 1.97 -14.99
N GLY A 24 25.87 1.65 -15.51
CA GLY A 24 27.12 2.27 -15.05
C GLY A 24 27.17 3.77 -15.31
N LEU A 25 26.56 4.23 -16.42
CA LEU A 25 26.44 5.65 -16.72
C LEU A 25 25.48 6.36 -15.75
N LEU A 26 24.34 5.76 -15.43
CA LEU A 26 23.40 6.30 -14.44
C LEU A 26 24.02 6.39 -13.04
N VAL A 27 24.83 5.41 -12.63
CA VAL A 27 25.57 5.47 -11.35
C VAL A 27 26.57 6.63 -11.35
N LYS A 28 27.29 6.87 -12.46
CA LYS A 28 28.24 7.98 -12.57
C LYS A 28 27.56 9.35 -12.55
N ILE A 29 26.41 9.48 -13.21
CA ILE A 29 25.59 10.71 -13.18
C ILE A 29 25.02 10.93 -11.77
N GLY A 30 24.70 9.84 -11.07
CA GLY A 30 24.05 9.87 -9.77
C GLY A 30 22.58 10.27 -9.88
N THR A 31 22.00 10.69 -8.76
CA THR A 31 20.63 11.16 -8.70
C THR A 31 20.58 12.55 -8.06
N PRO A 32 19.85 13.53 -8.64
CA PRO A 32 19.59 14.80 -7.98
C PRO A 32 18.58 14.65 -6.83
N ALA A 33 18.01 13.45 -6.65
CA ALA A 33 17.01 13.19 -5.63
C ALA A 33 17.60 13.34 -4.23
N LYS A 34 16.95 14.18 -3.42
CA LYS A 34 17.20 14.27 -1.99
C LYS A 34 16.44 13.16 -1.27
N THR A 35 16.97 12.72 -0.12
CA THR A 35 16.25 11.79 0.75
C THR A 35 14.88 12.37 1.13
N ALA A 36 13.83 11.54 1.08
CA ALA A 36 12.50 11.96 1.50
C ALA A 36 12.52 12.42 2.97
N LYS A 37 11.71 13.43 3.29
CA LYS A 37 11.57 13.90 4.67
C LYS A 37 11.00 12.76 5.53
N PRO A 38 11.67 12.33 6.61
CA PRO A 38 11.13 11.30 7.47
C PRO A 38 9.87 11.84 8.16
N ARG A 39 8.77 11.07 8.09
CA ARG A 39 7.49 11.46 8.69
C ARG A 39 7.56 11.60 10.22
N GLY A 40 8.56 10.97 10.85
CA GLY A 40 8.63 10.82 12.30
C GLY A 40 7.51 9.92 12.85
N LYS A 41 7.58 9.63 14.15
CA LYS A 41 6.45 9.02 14.87
C LYS A 41 5.39 10.10 15.08
N SER A 42 4.12 9.76 14.90
CA SER A 42 3.05 10.65 15.35
C SER A 42 3.17 10.80 16.86
N THR A 43 2.95 12.01 17.39
CA THR A 43 2.94 12.28 18.84
C THR A 43 1.87 11.48 19.58
N GLY A 44 0.97 10.83 18.85
CA GLY A 44 -0.09 10.01 19.42
C GLY A 44 -1.04 10.84 20.27
N TRP A 45 -1.72 10.16 21.18
CA TRP A 45 -2.58 10.82 22.16
C TRP A 45 -1.74 11.19 23.38
N LYS A 46 -1.80 12.45 23.83
CA LYS A 46 -1.02 12.92 24.99
C LYS A 46 -1.40 12.12 26.26
N THR A 47 -0.39 11.70 27.01
CA THR A 47 -0.56 11.13 28.36
C THR A 47 -1.34 12.12 29.23
N GLY A 48 -2.34 11.64 29.98
CA GLY A 48 -3.20 12.49 30.81
C GLY A 48 -4.37 13.15 30.07
N LYS A 49 -4.43 13.12 28.73
CA LYS A 49 -5.61 13.60 28.00
C LYS A 49 -6.69 12.50 28.01
N VAL A 50 -7.85 12.77 28.59
CA VAL A 50 -8.99 11.83 28.54
C VAL A 50 -9.59 11.81 27.13
N ARG A 51 -9.90 10.62 26.58
CA ARG A 51 -10.64 10.50 25.32
C ARG A 51 -12.11 10.79 25.55
N SER A 52 -12.73 11.60 24.68
CA SER A 52 -14.19 11.71 24.66
C SER A 52 -14.80 10.37 24.24
N LYS A 53 -15.77 9.89 25.00
CA LYS A 53 -16.54 8.70 24.63
C LYS A 53 -17.45 9.06 23.45
N ARG A 54 -17.60 8.13 22.50
CA ARG A 54 -18.57 8.28 21.41
C ARG A 54 -20.00 8.30 21.98
N THR A 55 -20.85 9.19 21.46
CA THR A 55 -22.28 9.20 21.78
C THR A 55 -22.92 7.87 21.38
N ARG A 56 -23.61 7.22 22.33
CA ARG A 56 -24.39 6.00 22.08
C ARG A 56 -25.84 6.38 21.89
N TYR A 57 -26.39 6.09 20.71
CA TYR A 57 -27.82 6.22 20.42
C TYR A 57 -28.54 4.90 20.77
N PRO A 58 -29.83 4.96 21.15
CA PRO A 58 -30.60 3.75 21.46
C PRO A 58 -30.76 2.86 20.22
N VAL A 59 -30.68 1.54 20.43
CA VAL A 59 -30.89 0.57 19.36
C VAL A 59 -32.38 0.29 19.23
N VAL A 60 -33.00 0.78 18.14
CA VAL A 60 -34.39 0.46 17.82
C VAL A 60 -34.46 -0.97 17.26
N LYS A 61 -35.09 -1.89 18.00
CA LYS A 61 -35.32 -3.27 17.57
C LYS A 61 -36.74 -3.41 17.00
N LYS A 62 -36.88 -4.09 15.86
CA LYS A 62 -38.21 -4.43 15.29
C LYS A 62 -38.94 -5.39 16.24
N ARG A 63 -40.20 -5.09 16.57
CA ARG A 63 -41.08 -5.99 17.35
C ARG A 63 -41.72 -7.02 16.41
N LYS A 64 -41.96 -8.24 16.88
CA LYS A 64 -42.81 -9.21 16.16
C LYS A 64 -44.26 -8.72 16.20
N SER A 65 -44.97 -8.81 15.08
CA SER A 65 -46.40 -8.50 15.03
C SER A 65 -47.18 -9.51 15.88
N PRO A 66 -48.27 -9.08 16.56
CA PRO A 66 -49.12 -10.01 17.27
C PRO A 66 -49.78 -10.98 16.29
N THR A 67 -49.74 -12.27 16.61
CA THR A 67 -50.41 -13.32 15.83
C THR A 67 -51.93 -13.12 15.91
N LYS A 68 -52.61 -13.04 14.76
CA LYS A 68 -54.07 -12.99 14.70
C LYS A 68 -54.64 -14.26 15.33
N LYS A 69 -55.45 -14.14 16.39
CA LYS A 69 -56.22 -15.27 16.91
C LYS A 69 -57.22 -15.73 15.84
N THR A 70 -57.14 -16.98 15.43
CA THR A 70 -58.17 -17.64 14.61
C THR A 70 -59.45 -17.77 15.45
N LYS A 71 -60.56 -17.24 14.95
CA LYS A 71 -61.88 -17.51 15.53
C LYS A 71 -62.33 -18.86 15.00
N ASN A 72 -62.41 -19.87 15.88
CA ASN A 72 -62.95 -21.17 15.50
C ASN A 72 -64.43 -21.00 15.11
N LEU A 73 -64.76 -21.20 13.84
CA LEU A 73 -66.16 -21.37 13.43
C LEU A 73 -66.62 -22.72 13.98
N LYS A 74 -67.67 -22.70 14.83
CA LYS A 74 -68.35 -23.92 15.26
C LYS A 74 -69.24 -24.40 14.11
N THR A 75 -69.04 -25.66 13.72
CA THR A 75 -69.94 -26.44 12.85
C THR A 75 -71.20 -26.79 13.61
#